data_AF-A0AAN8MDM1-F1
#
_entry.id   AF-A0AAN8MDM1-F1
#
_cell.length_a   1.000
_cell.length_b   1.000
_cell.length_c   1.000
_cell.angle_alpha   90.00
_cell.angle_beta   90.00
_cell.angle_gamma   90.00
#
_symmetry.space_group_name_H-M   'P 1'
#
loop_
_entity.id
_entity.type
_entity.pdbx_description
1 polymer ?
#
loop_
_entity_poly.entity_id
_entity_poly.type
_entity_poly.pdbx_seq_one_letter_code
_entity_poly.pdbx_strand_id
1 'polypeptide(L)'
;MVAVSFGMLCVLQVTLNISLRLVYNRGMGDKTNVTAERDQLQKERDDLKRKFSNLKQTCPEGWQKFESSWYFISTETKTWMESREDCLERGADLVIVNSDKEQGVSLWPQ
;
A
#
# COMPACT_ATOMS: atom_id res chain seq x y z
N MET A 1 -31.37 -34.06 -50.33
CA MET A 1 -31.35 -33.84 -48.86
C MET A 1 -29.93 -33.62 -48.30
N VAL A 2 -28.87 -34.14 -48.93
CA VAL A 2 -27.46 -34.05 -48.45
C VAL A 2 -26.80 -32.67 -48.63
N ALA A 3 -27.20 -31.89 -49.64
CA ALA A 3 -26.64 -30.55 -49.88
C ALA A 3 -27.06 -29.52 -48.81
N VAL A 4 -28.30 -29.64 -48.30
CA VAL A 4 -28.85 -28.76 -47.27
C VAL A 4 -28.13 -28.98 -45.93
N SER A 5 -27.82 -30.24 -45.59
CA SER A 5 -27.04 -30.57 -44.40
C SER A 5 -25.60 -30.06 -44.49
N PHE A 6 -24.98 -30.12 -45.66
CA PHE A 6 -23.61 -29.63 -45.84
C PHE A 6 -23.55 -28.09 -45.74
N GLY A 7 -24.52 -27.39 -46.32
CA GLY A 7 -24.64 -25.94 -46.18
C GLY A 7 -24.82 -25.49 -44.73
N MET A 8 -25.65 -26.17 -43.95
CA MET A 8 -25.85 -25.87 -42.52
C MET A 8 -24.57 -26.08 -41.70
N LEU A 9 -23.82 -27.15 -41.96
CA LEU A 9 -22.53 -27.40 -41.29
C LEU A 9 -21.49 -26.31 -41.61
N CYS A 10 -21.43 -25.84 -42.86
CA CYS A 10 -20.53 -24.74 -43.24
C CYS A 10 -20.87 -23.44 -42.50
N VAL A 11 -22.15 -23.09 -42.38
CA VAL A 11 -22.57 -21.89 -41.66
C VAL A 11 -22.19 -21.98 -40.18
N LEU A 12 -22.46 -23.12 -39.53
CA LEU A 12 -22.08 -23.34 -38.12
C LEU A 12 -20.57 -23.25 -37.91
N GLN A 13 -19.77 -23.84 -38.81
CA GLN A 13 -18.31 -23.79 -38.75
C GLN A 13 -17.76 -22.37 -38.92
N VAL A 14 -18.35 -21.58 -39.83
CA VAL A 14 -17.97 -20.19 -40.06
C VAL A 14 -18.31 -19.33 -38.84
N THR A 15 -19.53 -19.46 -38.30
CA THR A 15 -19.95 -18.73 -37.11
C THR A 15 -19.05 -19.06 -35.91
N LEU A 16 -18.76 -20.34 -35.67
CA LEU A 16 -17.87 -20.76 -34.58
C LEU A 16 -16.47 -20.16 -34.72
N ASN A 17 -15.88 -20.19 -35.93
CA ASN A 17 -14.56 -19.64 -36.20
C ASN A 17 -14.50 -18.12 -35.99
N ILE A 18 -15.54 -17.39 -36.41
CA ILE A 18 -15.64 -15.94 -36.22
C ILE A 18 -15.78 -15.63 -34.72
N SER A 19 -16.71 -16.30 -34.02
CA SER A 19 -16.91 -16.13 -32.58
C SER A 19 -15.63 -16.42 -31.78
N LEU A 20 -14.94 -17.51 -32.11
CA LEU A 20 -13.68 -17.89 -31.47
C LEU A 20 -12.60 -16.82 -31.64
N ARG A 21 -12.43 -16.27 -32.86
CA ARG A 21 -11.46 -15.19 -33.12
C ARG A 21 -11.79 -13.91 -32.33
N LEU A 22 -13.07 -13.54 -32.25
CA LEU A 22 -13.49 -12.35 -31.50
C LEU A 22 -13.23 -12.51 -30.00
N VAL A 23 -13.58 -13.66 -29.42
CA VAL A 23 -13.34 -13.94 -27.99
C VAL A 23 -11.84 -13.97 -27.69
N TYR A 24 -11.04 -14.63 -28.52
CA TYR A 24 -9.59 -14.69 -28.36
C TYR A 24 -8.94 -13.30 -28.41
N ASN A 25 -9.27 -12.49 -29.42
CA ASN A 25 -8.72 -11.13 -29.56
C ASN A 25 -9.17 -10.20 -28.43
N ARG A 26 -10.44 -10.29 -28.00
CA ARG A 26 -10.96 -9.51 -26.87
C ARG A 26 -10.28 -9.90 -25.55
N GLY A 27 -10.13 -11.19 -25.29
CA GLY A 27 -9.43 -11.69 -24.11
C GLY A 27 -7.96 -11.29 -24.06
N MET A 28 -7.29 -11.21 -25.22
CA MET A 28 -5.93 -10.69 -25.31
C MET A 28 -5.85 -9.19 -24.99
N GLY A 29 -6.75 -8.39 -25.56
CA GLY A 29 -6.81 -6.94 -25.28
C GLY A 29 -7.09 -6.61 -23.81
N ASP A 30 -7.99 -7.37 -23.18
CA ASP A 30 -8.30 -7.21 -21.75
C ASP A 30 -7.09 -7.59 -20.88
N LYS A 31 -6.43 -8.71 -21.20
CA LYS A 31 -5.23 -9.16 -20.49
C LYS A 31 -4.07 -8.17 -20.61
N THR A 32 -3.88 -7.53 -21.77
CA THR A 32 -2.84 -6.50 -21.94
C THR A 32 -3.14 -5.24 -21.13
N ASN A 33 -4.40 -4.80 -21.07
CA ASN A 33 -4.80 -3.62 -20.31
C ASN A 33 -4.61 -3.83 -18.81
N VAL A 34 -5.09 -4.96 -18.28
CA VAL A 34 -4.94 -5.32 -16.85
C VAL A 34 -3.46 -5.47 -16.47
N THR A 35 -2.62 -5.99 -17.37
CA THR A 35 -1.18 -6.12 -17.11
C THR A 35 -0.51 -4.74 -17.06
N ALA A 36 -0.85 -3.85 -18.00
CA ALA A 36 -0.30 -2.49 -18.03
C ALA A 36 -0.70 -1.68 -16.77
N GLU A 37 -1.97 -1.77 -16.34
CA GLU A 37 -2.44 -1.13 -15.11
C GLU A 37 -1.72 -1.67 -13.87
N ARG A 38 -1.55 -2.99 -13.77
CA ARG A 38 -0.78 -3.61 -12.68
C ARG A 38 0.66 -3.09 -12.67
N ASP A 39 1.33 -3.08 -13.82
CA ASP A 39 2.73 -2.68 -13.93
C ASP A 39 2.92 -1.20 -13.57
N GLN A 40 1.95 -0.34 -13.93
CA GLN A 40 1.94 1.06 -13.51
C GLN A 40 1.80 1.20 -11.99
N LEU A 41 0.80 0.55 -11.39
CA LEU A 41 0.59 0.60 -9.94
C LEU A 41 1.79 0.04 -9.16
N GLN A 42 2.41 -1.03 -9.68
CA GLN A 42 3.60 -1.62 -9.09
C GLN A 42 4.76 -0.62 -9.07
N LYS A 43 4.96 0.11 -10.17
CA LYS A 43 5.98 1.15 -10.30
C LYS A 43 5.74 2.32 -9.35
N GLU A 44 4.50 2.79 -9.22
CA GLU A 44 4.13 3.85 -8.27
C GLU A 44 4.37 3.41 -6.82
N ARG A 45 3.98 2.17 -6.48
CA ARG A 45 4.25 1.56 -5.18
C ARG A 45 5.74 1.47 -4.90
N ASP A 46 6.55 1.05 -5.86
CA ASP A 46 8.01 0.94 -5.69
C ASP A 46 8.68 2.32 -5.54
N ASP A 47 8.23 3.32 -6.31
CA ASP A 47 8.71 4.69 -6.18
C ASP A 47 8.36 5.28 -4.82
N LEU A 48 7.12 5.10 -4.36
CA LEU A 48 6.68 5.56 -3.05
C LEU A 48 7.44 4.86 -1.93
N LYS A 49 7.66 3.54 -2.04
CA LYS A 49 8.45 2.78 -1.06
C LYS A 49 9.90 3.26 -1.00
N ARG A 50 10.51 3.55 -2.14
CA ARG A 50 11.87 4.14 -2.22
C ARG A 50 11.93 5.54 -1.61
N LYS A 51 10.96 6.40 -1.92
CA LYS A 51 10.85 7.73 -1.31
C LYS A 51 10.71 7.59 0.20
N PHE A 52 9.85 6.70 0.68
CA PHE A 52 9.66 6.44 2.10
C PHE A 52 10.92 5.88 2.78
N SER A 53 11.69 5.00 2.10
CA SER A 53 12.96 4.51 2.65
C SER A 53 14.00 5.62 2.75
N ASN A 54 14.02 6.56 1.81
CA ASN A 54 14.89 7.72 1.88
C ASN A 54 14.42 8.74 2.93
N LEU A 55 13.11 8.82 3.14
CA LEU A 55 12.45 9.61 4.20
C LEU A 55 12.42 8.90 5.55
N LYS A 56 13.03 7.71 5.71
CA LYS A 56 13.37 7.20 7.05
C LYS A 56 14.40 8.16 7.62
N GLN A 57 13.91 9.28 8.11
CA GLN A 57 14.62 10.25 8.88
C GLN A 57 15.24 9.46 10.03
N THR A 58 16.56 9.54 10.12
CA THR A 58 17.30 9.01 11.26
C THR A 58 16.63 9.55 12.51
N CYS A 59 16.35 8.66 13.46
CA CYS A 59 15.71 9.05 14.71
C CYS A 59 16.55 10.18 15.31
N PRO A 60 15.99 11.40 15.48
CA PRO A 60 16.72 12.51 16.04
C PRO A 60 17.27 12.07 17.39
N GLU A 61 18.43 12.62 17.77
CA GLU A 61 19.07 12.23 19.01
C GLU A 61 18.11 12.38 20.20
N GLY A 62 18.03 11.36 21.06
CA GLY A 62 17.10 11.31 22.19
C GLY A 62 15.66 10.84 21.86
N TRP A 63 15.32 10.62 20.59
CA TRP A 63 14.05 10.04 20.20
C TRP A 63 14.14 8.52 20.05
N GLN A 64 13.04 7.83 20.33
CA GLN A 64 12.90 6.40 20.16
C GLN A 64 11.78 6.10 19.17
N LYS A 65 12.07 5.25 18.19
CA LYS A 65 11.06 4.79 17.25
C LYS A 65 10.40 3.52 17.77
N PHE A 66 9.08 3.56 17.91
CA PHE A 66 8.27 2.38 18.18
C PHE A 66 7.13 2.32 17.15
N GLU A 67 7.03 1.18 16.45
CA GLU A 67 6.12 1.00 15.31
C GLU A 67 6.23 2.14 14.27
N SER A 68 5.13 2.86 14.04
CA SER A 68 5.05 3.99 13.11
C SER A 68 5.23 5.35 13.77
N SER A 69 5.50 5.41 15.08
CA SER A 69 5.52 6.62 15.89
C SER A 69 6.87 6.84 16.56
N TRP A 70 7.17 8.10 16.88
CA TRP A 70 8.42 8.51 17.53
C TRP A 70 8.09 9.09 18.89
N TYR A 71 8.88 8.72 19.89
CA TYR A 71 8.66 9.06 21.28
C TYR A 71 9.91 9.74 21.83
N PHE A 72 9.71 10.82 22.57
CA PHE A 72 10.75 11.46 23.35
C PHE A 72 10.40 11.30 24.82
N ILE A 73 11.31 10.70 25.58
CA ILE A 73 11.12 10.46 27.02
C ILE A 73 11.99 11.48 27.75
N SER A 74 11.35 12.44 28.41
CA SER A 74 12.05 13.42 29.24
C SER A 74 12.58 12.78 30.52
N THR A 75 13.79 13.14 30.93
CA THR A 75 14.35 12.79 32.25
C THR A 75 13.86 13.71 33.37
N GLU A 76 13.19 14.81 33.02
CA GLU A 76 12.67 15.81 33.95
C GLU A 76 11.21 15.52 34.32
N THR A 77 10.86 15.76 35.59
CA THR A 77 9.46 15.75 36.03
C THR A 77 8.89 17.16 35.93
N LYS A 78 7.80 17.31 35.17
CA LYS A 78 7.08 18.58 34.96
C LYS A 78 5.59 18.39 35.28
N THR A 79 4.85 19.47 35.49
CA THR A 79 3.38 19.38 35.54
C THR A 79 2.85 18.94 34.18
N TRP A 80 1.58 18.49 34.13
CA TRP A 80 0.97 18.05 32.87
C TRP A 80 0.98 19.14 31.79
N MET A 81 0.68 20.39 32.17
CA MET A 81 0.65 21.53 31.24
C MET A 81 2.05 21.84 30.70
N GLU A 82 3.05 21.93 31.58
CA GLU A 82 4.45 22.18 31.19
C GLU A 82 5.03 21.05 30.33
N SER A 83 4.66 19.80 30.62
CA SER A 83 5.08 18.64 29.81
C SER A 83 4.53 18.71 28.40
N ARG A 84 3.26 19.11 28.26
CA ARG A 84 2.63 19.26 26.95
C ARG A 84 3.23 20.42 26.17
N GLU A 85 3.49 21.54 26.83
CA GLU A 85 4.15 22.69 26.21
C GLU A 85 5.56 22.31 25.70
N ASP A 86 6.34 21.59 26.49
CA ASP A 86 7.66 21.06 26.09
C ASP A 86 7.56 20.14 24.85
N CYS A 87 6.57 19.24 24.79
CA CYS A 87 6.35 18.41 23.60
C CYS A 87 6.00 19.24 22.35
N LEU A 88 5.16 20.26 22.51
CA LEU A 88 4.75 21.14 21.41
C LEU A 88 5.92 21.98 20.88
N GLU A 89 6.79 22.49 21.77
CA GLU A 89 8.01 23.20 21.40
C GLU A 89 8.97 22.31 20.58
N ARG A 90 8.96 20.99 20.82
CA ARG A 90 9.72 20.00 20.06
C ARG A 90 9.04 19.52 18.77
N GLY A 91 7.84 20.02 18.46
CA GLY A 91 7.07 19.62 17.28
C GLY A 91 6.31 18.29 17.42
N ALA A 92 6.04 17.85 18.65
CA ALA A 92 5.22 16.67 18.96
C ALA A 92 4.04 17.05 19.88
N ASP A 93 3.26 16.07 20.34
CA ASP A 93 2.25 16.26 21.39
C ASP A 93 2.51 15.25 22.52
N LEU A 94 2.01 15.57 23.71
CA LEU A 94 2.16 14.73 24.88
C LEU A 94 1.45 13.39 24.67
N VAL A 95 2.20 12.29 24.80
CA VAL A 95 1.65 10.95 24.62
C VAL A 95 0.64 10.60 25.72
N ILE A 96 -0.50 10.08 25.32
CA ILE A 96 -1.44 9.40 26.22
C ILE A 96 -1.24 7.91 26.00
N VAL A 97 -0.74 7.22 27.03
CA VAL A 97 -0.47 5.77 26.97
C VAL A 97 -1.79 5.03 26.99
N ASN A 98 -2.15 4.39 25.87
CA ASN A 98 -3.41 3.66 25.73
C ASN A 98 -3.21 2.14 25.64
N SER A 99 -1.97 1.65 25.72
CA SER A 99 -1.67 0.21 25.66
C SER A 99 -0.47 -0.20 26.51
N ASP A 100 -0.47 -1.45 26.97
CA ASP A 100 0.66 -2.05 27.71
C ASP A 100 1.97 -2.00 26.92
N LYS A 101 1.89 -2.06 25.58
CA LYS A 101 3.05 -1.95 24.70
C LYS A 101 3.67 -0.55 24.73
N GLU A 102 2.83 0.49 24.66
CA GLU A 102 3.28 1.88 24.81
C GLU A 102 3.82 2.14 26.22
N GLN A 103 3.22 1.52 27.24
CA GLN A 103 3.74 1.57 28.61
C GLN A 103 5.14 0.93 28.72
N GLY A 104 5.41 -0.13 27.95
CA GLY A 104 6.74 -0.72 27.87
C GLY A 104 7.80 0.23 27.30
N VAL A 105 7.41 1.05 26.30
CA VAL A 105 8.30 2.06 25.68
C VAL A 105 8.65 3.16 26.68
N SER A 106 7.68 3.65 27.46
CA SER A 106 7.93 4.68 28.47
C SER A 106 8.76 4.21 29.66
N LEU A 107 8.95 2.90 29.82
CA LEU A 107 9.72 2.28 30.91
C LEU A 107 11.13 1.81 30.49
N TRP A 108 11.53 1.98 29.22
CA TRP A 108 12.86 1.60 28.78
C TRP A 108 13.93 2.49 29.43
N PRO A 109 14.93 1.92 30.13
CA PRO A 109 16.01 2.70 30.70
C PRO A 109 16.82 3.33 29.56
N GLN A 110 17.01 4.65 29.63
CA GLN A 110 17.90 5.42 28.76
C GLN A 110 19.35 5.30 29.21
#